data_AF-A0AAV9F9S4-F1
#
_entry.id   AF-A0AAV9F9S4-F1
#
_cell.length_a   1.000
_cell.length_b   1.000
_cell.length_c   1.000
_cell.angle_alpha   90.00
_cell.angle_beta   90.00
_cell.angle_gamma   90.00
#
_symmetry.space_group_name_H-M   'P 1'
#
loop_
_entity.id
_entity.type
_entity.pdbx_description
1 polymer ?
#
loop_
_entity_poly.entity_id
_entity_poly.type
_entity_poly.pdbx_seq_one_letter_code
_entity_poly.pdbx_strand_id
1 'polypeptide(L)' 'MARKSSSSTAAGEWCRDIISDQTNCGSCGNRCGNGQLCCRGKCTVVAYDDDNCDTRSPV' A
#
# COMPACT_ATOMS: atom_id res chain seq x y z
N MET A 1 -25.62 -13.97 -13.03
CA MET A 1 -24.41 -13.27 -12.55
C MET A 1 -24.81 -12.20 -11.54
N ALA A 2 -25.24 -12.58 -10.34
CA ALA A 2 -25.84 -11.63 -9.40
C ALA A 2 -25.34 -11.85 -7.98
N ARG A 3 -24.44 -10.98 -7.51
CA ARG A 3 -24.34 -10.44 -6.14
C ARG A 3 -23.50 -9.17 -6.26
N LYS A 4 -23.83 -8.00 -5.76
CA LYS A 4 -24.98 -7.43 -5.08
C LYS A 4 -24.59 -5.95 -5.01
N SER A 5 -25.52 -5.06 -5.26
CA SER A 5 -25.32 -3.63 -5.03
C SER A 5 -24.83 -3.38 -3.61
N SER A 6 -23.64 -2.80 -3.50
CA SER A 6 -23.17 -1.95 -2.40
C SER A 6 -22.08 -1.11 -3.06
N SER A 7 -22.33 0.08 -3.59
CA SER A 7 -22.17 1.30 -2.79
C SER A 7 -21.29 1.06 -1.56
N SER A 8 -19.99 0.87 -1.78
CA SER A 8 -18.97 0.90 -0.73
C SER A 8 -18.78 2.33 -0.23
N THR A 9 -19.84 2.95 0.28
CA THR A 9 -19.71 3.94 1.35
C THR A 9 -19.18 3.20 2.57
N ALA A 10 -17.85 3.07 2.67
CA ALA A 10 -17.20 2.63 3.90
C ALA A 10 -15.76 3.09 3.92
N ALA A 11 -15.42 3.86 4.95
CA ALA A 11 -14.07 4.27 5.34
C ALA A 11 -13.15 3.07 5.72
N GLY A 12 -13.33 1.87 5.15
CA GLY A 12 -12.67 0.64 5.59
C GLY A 12 -12.42 -0.44 4.53
N GLU A 13 -12.81 -0.25 3.27
CA GLU A 13 -12.49 -1.21 2.19
C GLU A 13 -11.21 -0.87 1.42
N TRP A 14 -10.77 0.40 1.48
CA TRP A 14 -9.54 0.88 0.86
C TRP A 14 -8.29 0.43 1.64
N CYS A 15 -8.44 0.13 2.92
CA CYS A 15 -7.36 -0.29 3.81
C CYS A 15 -7.24 -1.82 3.90
N ARG A 16 -7.50 -2.52 2.79
CA ARG A 16 -7.41 -3.98 2.76
C ARG A 16 -5.95 -4.44 2.80
N ASP A 17 -5.09 -3.70 2.12
CA ASP A 17 -3.66 -3.96 2.10
C ASP A 17 -2.95 -2.79 2.75
N ILE A 18 -2.27 -3.04 3.87
CA ILE A 18 -1.42 -2.05 4.54
C ILE A 18 0.05 -2.37 4.33
N ILE A 19 0.35 -3.41 3.55
CA ILE A 19 1.68 -4.02 3.50
C ILE A 19 2.42 -3.59 2.23
N SER A 20 1.70 -3.44 1.12
CA SER A 20 2.20 -3.00 -0.18
C SER A 20 1.48 -1.75 -0.71
N ASP A 21 0.32 -1.40 -0.17
CA ASP A 21 -0.46 -0.26 -0.64
C ASP A 21 0.18 1.07 -0.22
N GLN A 22 0.54 1.89 -1.20
CA GLN A 22 1.16 3.19 -0.97
C GLN A 22 0.24 4.17 -0.23
N THR A 23 -1.08 3.99 -0.30
CA THR A 23 -2.07 4.90 0.31
C THR A 23 -2.51 4.46 1.70
N ASN A 24 -2.13 3.25 2.13
CA ASN A 24 -2.53 2.65 3.40
C ASN A 24 -1.36 2.00 4.15
N CYS A 25 -0.13 2.50 3.97
CA CYS A 25 1.06 1.81 4.41
C CYS A 25 1.21 1.74 5.94
N GLY A 26 1.16 0.55 6.51
CA GLY A 26 1.21 0.30 7.96
C GLY A 26 -0.04 0.76 8.72
N SER A 27 -0.92 1.56 8.11
CA SER A 27 -2.16 2.07 8.70
C SER A 27 -3.09 2.62 7.63
N CYS A 28 -4.39 2.52 7.87
CA CYS A 28 -5.42 3.01 6.98
C CYS A 28 -5.30 4.52 6.69
N GLY A 29 -5.20 4.90 5.42
CA GLY A 29 -4.99 6.29 4.99
C GLY A 29 -3.57 6.83 5.17
N ASN A 30 -2.61 5.99 5.56
CA ASN A 30 -1.21 6.41 5.67
C ASN A 30 -0.53 6.38 4.30
N ARG A 31 -0.54 7.52 3.61
CA ARG A 31 0.07 7.64 2.29
C ARG A 31 1.56 7.96 2.37
N CYS A 32 2.39 7.14 1.74
CA CYS A 32 3.83 7.40 1.64
C CYS A 32 4.14 8.63 0.77
N GLY A 33 5.22 9.34 1.11
CA GLY A 33 5.67 10.53 0.40
C GLY A 33 6.20 10.24 -1.00
N ASN A 34 6.51 11.30 -1.75
CA ASN A 34 7.04 11.18 -3.11
C ASN A 34 8.39 10.46 -3.10
N GLY A 35 8.54 9.43 -3.96
CA GLY A 35 9.75 8.59 -3.98
C GLY A 35 9.84 7.57 -2.84
N GLN A 36 8.75 7.36 -2.11
CA GLN A 36 8.62 6.29 -1.12
C GLN A 36 7.62 5.24 -1.56
N LEU A 37 7.93 3.98 -1.26
CA LEU A 37 7.05 2.83 -1.45
C LEU A 37 6.67 2.22 -0.12
N CYS A 38 5.53 1.52 -0.10
CA CYS A 38 5.14 0.75 1.07
C CYS A 38 5.81 -0.61 1.04
N CYS A 39 6.73 -0.82 1.96
CA CYS A 39 7.57 -2.01 2.02
C CYS A 39 7.32 -2.69 3.37
N ARG A 40 6.59 -3.80 3.34
CA ARG A 40 6.21 -4.56 4.55
C ARG A 40 5.49 -3.69 5.59
N GLY A 41 4.67 -2.75 5.13
CA GLY A 41 3.93 -1.81 5.99
C GLY A 41 4.77 -0.64 6.53
N LYS A 42 5.89 -0.33 5.90
CA LYS A 42 6.68 0.87 6.19
C LYS A 42 6.94 1.68 4.93
N CYS A 43 6.79 3.00 5.03
CA CYS A 43 7.16 3.90 3.95
C CYS A 43 8.68 3.98 3.86
N THR A 44 9.21 3.35 2.83
CA THR A 44 10.63 3.21 2.56
C THR A 44 10.99 4.10 1.38
N VAL A 45 12.08 4.86 1.50
CA VAL A 45 12.58 5.70 0.40
C VAL A 45 13.25 4.81 -0.64
N VAL A 46 12.69 4.78 -1.84
CA VAL A 46 13.27 4.09 -3.01
C VAL A 46 13.83 5.06 -4.05
N ALA A 47 13.69 6.36 -3.81
CA ALA A 47 14.10 7.41 -4.75
C ALA A 47 15.59 7.39 -5.12
N TYR A 48 16.44 6.82 -4.26
CA TYR A 48 17.89 6.73 -4.50
C TYR A 48 18.43 5.29 -4.43
N ASP A 49 17.62 4.34 -3.92
CA ASP A 49 18.03 2.97 -3.67
C ASP A 49 16.79 2.06 -3.71
N ASP A 50 16.60 1.38 -4.84
CA ASP A 50 15.50 0.45 -5.06
C ASP A 50 15.59 -0.78 -4.12
N ASP A 51 16.78 -1.08 -3.61
CA ASP A 51 17.03 -2.21 -2.70
C ASP A 51 16.43 -2.01 -1.30
N ASN A 52 16.03 -0.79 -0.92
CA ASN A 52 15.39 -0.53 0.37
C ASN A 52 14.05 -1.26 0.53
N CYS A 53 13.39 -1.54 -0.59
CA CYS A 53 12.13 -2.29 -0.63
C CYS A 53 12.30 -3.75 -1.05
N ASP A 54 13.53 -4.27 -1.13
CA ASP A 54 13.83 -5.63 -1.61
C ASP A 54 13.06 -6.00 -2.90
N THR A 55 12.79 -5.01 -3.76
CA THR A 55 12.08 -5.20 -5.03
C THR A 55 12.93 -5.95 -6.06
N ARG A 56 14.22 -6.13 -5.75
CA ARG A 56 15.24 -6.71 -6.62
C ARG A 56 15.59 -8.15 -6.28
N SER A 57 15.03 -8.72 -5.22
CA SER A 57 15.20 -10.14 -4.90
C SER A 57 13.97 -10.91 -5.39
N PRO A 58 13.99 -11.48 -6.61
CA PRO A 58 12.96 -12.42 -7.02
C PRO A 58 13.06 -13.65 -6.09
N VAL A 59 12.11 -13.76 -5.17
CA VAL A 59 11.67 -15.07 -4.67
C VAL A 59 10.82 -15.74 -5.74
#